data_AF-W7QYQ4-F1
#
_entry.id   AF-W7QYQ4-F1
#
_cell.length_a   1.000
_cell.length_b   1.000
_cell.length_c   1.000
_cell.angle_alpha   90.00
_cell.angle_beta   90.00
_cell.angle_gamma   90.00
#
_symmetry.space_group_name_H-M   'P 1'
#
loop_
_entity.id
_entity.type
_entity.pdbx_description
1 polymer ?
#
loop_
_entity_poly.entity_id
_entity_poly.type
_entity_poly.pdbx_seq_one_letter_code
_entity_poly.pdbx_strand_id
1 'polypeptide(L)'
;MVTDIDSGEAAFNTSSTAQYGNFTITEQGSWTYDLNPEHEKFKAWTSESDRAADSITLSSVDGTTAKLVITINGVDKTTHQPTDGLIYLNEEKLSQAKKSLESKQAEYLDTYQTLITSADKELTKPVDPVTNKILIAASGDIHDYHTIGSYYWPDPTKDDGLPWIYKDGEFNRNSTGPATDWTRRKEMLESFK
;
A
#
# COMPACT_ATOMS: atom_id res chain seq x y z
N MET A 1 4.15 15.91 -61.16
CA MET A 1 4.40 15.30 -59.84
C MET A 1 5.75 15.81 -59.39
N VAL A 2 5.76 16.76 -58.45
CA VAL A 2 7.00 17.16 -57.77
C VAL A 2 7.16 16.16 -56.64
N THR A 3 8.14 15.28 -56.77
CA THR A 3 8.60 14.44 -55.66
C THR A 3 9.40 15.34 -54.74
N ASP A 4 8.84 15.61 -53.56
CA ASP A 4 9.55 16.12 -52.40
C ASP A 4 10.77 15.21 -52.14
N ILE A 5 11.95 15.82 -52.02
CA ILE A 5 13.26 15.15 -52.04
C ILE A 5 13.90 15.03 -50.66
N ASP A 6 13.23 15.48 -49.60
CA ASP A 6 13.86 15.62 -48.27
C ASP A 6 13.68 14.37 -47.39
N SER A 7 13.91 13.19 -47.96
CA SER A 7 14.01 11.94 -47.21
C SER A 7 15.43 11.79 -46.65
N GLY A 8 15.77 12.60 -45.64
CA GLY A 8 17.06 12.53 -44.96
C GLY A 8 17.46 13.74 -44.11
N GLU A 9 16.75 14.87 -44.21
CA GLU A 9 17.13 16.10 -43.48
C GLU A 9 16.51 16.21 -42.07
N ALA A 10 15.51 15.39 -41.75
CA ALA A 10 14.87 15.36 -40.42
C ALA A 10 15.66 14.49 -39.41
N ALA A 11 16.96 14.72 -39.28
CA ALA A 11 17.82 14.03 -38.32
C ALA A 11 18.38 14.99 -37.26
N PHE A 12 18.36 14.60 -35.99
CA PHE A 12 18.93 15.40 -34.90
C PHE A 12 20.41 15.09 -34.66
N ASN A 13 21.19 16.13 -34.37
CA ASN A 13 22.51 15.97 -33.78
C ASN A 13 22.38 15.42 -32.36
N THR A 14 23.20 14.43 -32.04
CA THR A 14 23.16 13.72 -30.74
C THR A 14 23.96 14.43 -29.64
N SER A 15 24.75 15.45 -29.99
CA SER A 15 25.53 16.25 -29.04
C SER A 15 24.69 17.37 -28.45
N SER A 16 24.25 17.18 -27.20
CA SER A 16 23.53 18.19 -26.43
C SER A 16 23.87 18.06 -24.94
N THR A 17 23.77 19.15 -24.20
CA THR A 17 24.16 19.22 -22.78
C THR A 17 22.99 19.65 -21.92
N ALA A 18 22.80 18.97 -20.79
CA ALA A 18 21.82 19.29 -19.77
C ALA A 18 22.52 19.92 -18.54
N GLN A 19 21.80 20.78 -17.82
CA GLN A 19 22.31 21.46 -16.62
C GLN A 19 22.20 20.58 -15.36
N TYR A 20 21.11 19.81 -15.24
CA TYR A 20 20.76 19.12 -14.00
C TYR A 20 20.77 17.59 -14.10
N GLY A 21 21.24 17.04 -15.21
CA GLY A 21 21.20 15.61 -15.48
C GLY A 21 21.98 15.24 -16.73
N ASN A 22 21.74 14.04 -17.23
CA ASN A 22 22.24 13.57 -18.50
C ASN A 22 21.09 13.53 -19.52
N PHE A 23 21.30 14.12 -20.68
CA PHE A 23 20.33 14.09 -21.77
C PHE A 23 20.92 13.38 -22.97
N THR A 24 20.16 12.48 -23.58
CA THR A 24 20.54 11.85 -24.84
C THR A 24 19.41 11.97 -25.85
N ILE A 25 19.75 12.10 -27.13
CA ILE A 25 18.80 12.10 -28.23
C ILE A 25 19.37 11.27 -29.38
N THR A 26 18.50 10.50 -30.03
CA THR A 26 18.80 9.73 -31.24
C THR A 26 18.56 10.60 -32.47
N GLU A 27 19.17 10.24 -33.60
CA GLU A 27 18.96 10.93 -34.87
C GLU A 27 17.47 10.98 -35.28
N GLN A 28 16.67 9.98 -34.86
CA GLN A 28 15.22 9.90 -35.12
C GLN A 28 14.37 10.69 -34.09
N GLY A 29 15.00 11.42 -33.16
CA GLY A 29 14.30 12.30 -32.20
C GLY A 29 13.79 11.61 -30.94
N SER A 30 14.08 10.33 -30.72
CA SER A 30 13.83 9.69 -29.42
C SER A 30 14.86 10.17 -28.41
N TRP A 31 14.42 10.66 -27.26
CA TRP A 31 15.29 11.26 -26.25
C TRP A 31 15.07 10.65 -24.86
N THR A 32 16.12 10.69 -24.03
CA THR A 32 16.07 10.34 -22.61
C THR A 32 16.65 11.48 -21.77
N TYR A 33 16.17 11.60 -20.54
CA TYR A 33 16.68 12.54 -19.55
C TYR A 33 16.80 11.87 -18.19
N ASP A 34 18.03 11.68 -17.72
CA ASP A 34 18.35 11.14 -16.41
C ASP A 34 18.71 12.30 -15.48
N LEU A 35 17.77 12.69 -14.62
CA LEU A 35 17.99 13.73 -13.62
C LEU A 35 19.09 13.28 -12.63
N ASN A 36 20.02 14.16 -12.27
CA ASN A 36 20.97 13.92 -11.19
C ASN A 36 20.39 14.41 -9.84
N PRO A 37 19.80 13.53 -9.01
CA PRO A 37 19.20 13.94 -7.74
C PRO A 37 20.25 14.47 -6.74
N GLU A 38 21.53 14.14 -6.92
CA GLU A 38 22.63 14.57 -6.06
C GLU A 38 23.11 16.00 -6.34
N HIS A 39 22.57 16.66 -7.37
CA HIS A 39 22.88 18.04 -7.69
C HIS A 39 22.48 18.98 -6.53
N GLU A 40 23.39 19.89 -6.14
CA GLU A 40 23.24 20.77 -4.97
C GLU A 40 21.89 21.51 -4.91
N LYS A 41 21.36 21.89 -6.08
CA LYS A 41 20.05 22.53 -6.20
C LYS A 41 18.89 21.69 -5.64
N PHE A 42 18.88 20.37 -5.85
CA PHE A 42 17.79 19.50 -5.41
C PHE A 42 17.97 18.99 -3.98
N LYS A 43 19.21 18.95 -3.49
CA LYS A 43 19.50 18.71 -2.07
C LYS A 43 18.81 19.75 -1.19
N ALA A 44 18.79 21.00 -1.64
CA ALA A 44 18.16 22.12 -0.93
C ALA A 44 16.63 22.17 -1.01
N TRP A 45 15.98 21.39 -1.88
CA TRP A 45 14.52 21.41 -2.01
C TRP A 45 13.84 20.68 -0.85
N THR A 46 12.75 21.27 -0.35
CA THR A 46 11.98 20.77 0.80
C THR A 46 10.47 20.81 0.58
N SER A 47 9.98 21.31 -0.57
CA SER A 47 8.56 21.54 -0.81
C SER A 47 8.14 21.19 -2.25
N GLU A 48 6.87 20.84 -2.45
CA GLU A 48 6.23 20.73 -3.78
C GLU A 48 6.20 22.06 -4.56
N SER A 49 6.40 23.17 -3.86
CA SER A 49 6.50 24.50 -4.47
C SER A 49 7.88 24.79 -5.09
N ASP A 50 8.89 23.98 -4.80
CA ASP A 50 10.22 24.13 -5.39
C ASP A 50 10.20 23.73 -6.86
N ARG A 51 10.80 24.54 -7.74
CA ARG A 51 10.78 24.28 -9.19
C ARG A 51 12.10 24.69 -9.86
N ALA A 52 12.48 23.97 -10.90
CA ALA A 52 13.56 24.33 -11.82
C ALA A 52 13.18 23.98 -13.26
N ALA A 53 13.84 24.64 -14.20
CA ALA A 53 13.75 24.30 -15.61
C ALA A 53 15.16 24.03 -16.16
N ASP A 54 15.34 22.90 -16.83
CA ASP A 54 16.52 22.60 -17.65
C ASP A 54 16.20 22.95 -19.10
N SER A 55 17.13 23.61 -19.78
CA SER A 55 16.92 24.13 -21.12
C SER A 55 17.96 23.55 -22.06
N ILE A 56 17.54 22.61 -22.90
CA ILE A 56 18.41 21.89 -23.83
C ILE A 56 18.19 22.44 -25.23
N THR A 57 19.28 22.84 -25.87
CA THR A 57 19.26 23.23 -27.29
C THR A 57 19.53 21.99 -28.14
N LEU A 58 18.58 21.67 -29.02
CA LEU A 58 18.68 20.62 -30.03
C LEU A 58 19.05 21.26 -31.36
N SER A 59 19.80 20.55 -32.19
CA SER A 59 20.16 21.02 -33.54
C SER A 59 19.91 19.89 -34.53
N SER A 60 19.23 20.20 -35.64
CA SER A 60 19.08 19.30 -36.79
C SER A 60 20.36 19.26 -37.62
N VAL A 61 20.52 18.22 -38.45
CA VAL A 61 21.60 18.11 -39.45
C VAL A 61 21.55 19.27 -40.45
N ASP A 62 20.37 19.83 -40.72
CA ASP A 62 20.18 21.03 -41.56
C ASP A 62 20.63 22.36 -40.90
N GLY A 63 21.05 22.32 -39.63
CA GLY A 63 21.51 23.49 -38.86
C GLY A 63 20.40 24.24 -38.10
N THR A 64 19.13 23.85 -38.25
CA THR A 64 18.00 24.40 -37.49
C THR A 64 18.10 24.02 -36.03
N THR A 65 17.90 24.99 -35.13
CA THR A 65 17.94 24.76 -33.69
C THR A 65 16.56 24.85 -33.05
N ALA A 66 16.28 23.97 -32.11
CA ALA A 66 15.07 23.99 -31.28
C ALA A 66 15.43 23.97 -29.79
N LYS A 67 14.53 24.45 -28.94
CA LYS A 67 14.72 24.50 -27.48
C LYS A 67 13.73 23.57 -26.79
N LEU A 68 14.25 22.58 -26.07
CA LEU A 68 13.49 21.69 -25.20
C LEU A 68 13.61 22.19 -23.76
N VAL A 69 12.47 22.38 -23.08
CA VAL A 69 12.43 22.82 -21.69
C VAL A 69 11.87 21.70 -20.81
N ILE A 70 12.71 21.17 -19.94
CA ILE A 70 12.34 20.13 -18.97
C ILE A 70 12.02 20.82 -17.64
N THR A 71 10.77 20.71 -17.21
CA THR A 71 10.34 21.25 -15.90
C THR A 71 10.53 20.19 -14.83
N ILE A 72 11.30 20.53 -13.81
CA ILE A 72 11.59 19.68 -12.65
C ILE A 72 10.84 20.28 -11.48
N ASN A 73 9.96 19.48 -10.86
CA ASN A 73 9.18 19.91 -9.70
C ASN A 73 9.73 19.22 -8.45
N GLY A 74 9.76 19.97 -7.36
CA GLY A 74 9.99 19.42 -6.04
C GLY A 74 8.85 18.50 -5.65
N VAL A 75 9.18 17.57 -4.78
CA VAL A 75 8.21 16.74 -4.07
C VAL A 75 8.34 17.07 -2.60
N ASP A 76 7.24 16.95 -1.87
CA ASP A 76 7.30 17.09 -0.42
C ASP A 76 8.27 16.05 0.15
N LYS A 77 9.24 16.52 0.96
CA LYS A 77 10.11 15.66 1.77
C LYS A 77 9.46 15.44 3.14
N THR A 78 8.15 15.32 3.22
CA THR A 78 7.54 14.51 4.27
C THR A 78 8.12 13.13 4.08
N THR A 79 8.93 12.72 5.05
CA THR A 79 9.72 11.49 5.04
C THR A 79 8.82 10.30 4.73
N HIS A 80 8.64 9.99 3.46
CA HIS A 80 8.37 8.64 2.99
C HIS A 80 9.70 7.90 3.09
N GLN A 81 10.20 7.78 4.32
CA GLN A 81 10.82 6.51 4.68
C GLN A 81 9.78 5.46 4.25
N PRO A 82 10.15 4.34 3.62
CA PRO A 82 9.26 3.20 3.63
C PRO A 82 9.07 2.86 5.11
N THR A 83 8.05 3.45 5.74
CA THR A 83 7.67 3.03 7.07
C THR A 83 7.22 1.60 6.89
N ASP A 84 7.55 0.79 7.88
CA ASP A 84 6.86 -0.45 8.18
C ASP A 84 5.42 -0.06 8.58
N GLY A 85 4.69 0.50 7.60
CA GLY A 85 3.65 1.49 7.83
C GLY A 85 2.36 0.80 8.19
N LEU A 86 1.69 1.31 9.22
CA LEU A 86 0.41 0.76 9.64
C LEU A 86 -0.64 1.05 8.56
N ILE A 87 -0.91 0.08 7.68
CA ILE A 87 -1.84 0.24 6.54
C ILE A 87 -3.25 0.65 7.00
N TYR A 88 -3.64 0.29 8.22
CA TYR A 88 -4.96 0.56 8.79
C TYR A 88 -5.02 1.76 9.74
N LEU A 89 -3.88 2.33 10.15
CA LEU A 89 -3.84 3.43 11.12
C LEU A 89 -3.13 4.64 10.53
N ASN A 90 -3.74 5.81 10.67
CA ASN A 90 -3.10 7.07 10.29
C ASN A 90 -2.05 7.44 11.36
N GLU A 91 -0.78 7.36 10.98
CA GLU A 91 0.36 7.57 11.88
C GLU A 91 0.40 9.00 12.46
N GLU A 92 0.03 10.00 11.67
CA GLU A 92 0.00 11.40 12.13
C GLU A 92 -1.04 11.61 13.22
N LYS A 93 -2.27 11.10 13.02
CA LYS A 93 -3.34 11.15 14.02
C LYS A 93 -2.96 10.39 15.28
N LEU A 94 -2.33 9.22 15.14
CA LEU A 94 -1.85 8.45 16.28
C LEU A 94 -0.77 9.22 17.08
N SER A 95 0.17 9.86 16.39
CA SER A 95 1.20 10.71 17.00
C SER A 95 0.58 11.92 17.72
N GLN A 96 -0.40 12.57 17.10
CA GLN A 96 -1.14 13.69 17.72
C GLN A 96 -1.88 13.25 18.98
N ALA A 97 -2.61 12.13 18.93
CA ALA A 97 -3.32 11.58 20.09
C ALA A 97 -2.37 11.30 21.27
N LYS A 98 -1.18 10.75 21.00
CA LYS A 98 -0.13 10.54 22.02
C LYS A 98 0.33 11.85 22.66
N LYS A 99 0.60 12.89 21.86
CA LYS A 99 0.98 14.22 22.38
C LYS A 99 -0.12 14.87 23.21
N SER A 100 -1.38 14.69 22.82
CA SER A 100 -2.54 15.17 23.57
C SER A 100 -2.67 14.49 24.94
N LEU A 101 -2.34 13.19 25.03
CA LEU A 101 -2.26 12.47 26.30
C LEU A 101 -1.14 13.00 27.22
N GLU A 102 0.05 13.25 26.68
CA GLU A 102 1.17 13.85 27.44
C GLU A 102 0.79 15.23 27.99
N SER A 103 0.06 16.00 27.20
CA SER A 103 -0.46 17.32 27.57
C SER A 103 -1.70 17.26 28.47
N LYS A 104 -2.16 16.06 28.86
CA LYS A 104 -3.32 15.82 29.72
C LYS A 104 -4.61 16.48 29.22
N GLN A 105 -4.82 16.49 27.91
CA GLN A 105 -6.07 16.98 27.34
C GLN A 105 -7.24 16.05 27.74
N ALA A 106 -8.26 16.62 28.38
CA ALA A 106 -9.33 15.87 29.04
C ALA A 106 -10.06 14.86 28.11
N GLU A 107 -10.26 15.22 26.85
CA GLU A 107 -10.94 14.38 25.85
C GLU A 107 -10.22 13.05 25.57
N TYR A 108 -8.88 13.04 25.67
CA TYR A 108 -8.08 11.84 25.39
C TYR A 108 -7.91 10.94 26.61
N LEU A 109 -7.97 11.52 27.82
CA LEU A 109 -7.72 10.77 29.06
C LEU A 109 -8.80 9.71 29.33
N ASP A 110 -10.07 10.02 29.08
CA ASP A 110 -11.18 9.09 29.28
C ASP A 110 -11.12 7.90 28.31
N THR A 111 -10.93 8.19 27.03
CA THR A 111 -10.76 7.17 25.99
C THR A 111 -9.55 6.29 26.26
N TYR A 112 -8.43 6.88 26.69
CA TYR A 112 -7.22 6.14 27.03
C TYR A 112 -7.43 5.24 28.26
N GLN A 113 -8.14 5.72 29.29
CA GLN A 113 -8.47 4.88 30.45
C GLN A 113 -9.38 3.70 30.07
N THR A 114 -10.31 3.91 29.15
CA THR A 114 -11.15 2.83 28.59
C THR A 114 -10.32 1.80 27.83
N LEU A 115 -9.33 2.25 27.05
CA LEU A 115 -8.39 1.36 26.36
C LEU A 115 -7.56 0.53 27.34
N ILE A 116 -7.00 1.15 28.39
CA ILE A 116 -6.26 0.44 29.43
C ILE A 116 -7.14 -0.59 30.14
N THR A 117 -8.37 -0.21 30.50
CA THR A 117 -9.33 -1.12 31.15
C THR A 117 -9.65 -2.32 30.26
N SER A 118 -9.78 -2.10 28.95
CA SER A 118 -10.02 -3.17 27.98
C SER A 118 -8.80 -4.09 27.88
N ALA A 119 -7.59 -3.52 27.79
CA ALA A 119 -6.34 -4.28 27.75
C ALA A 119 -6.13 -5.13 29.02
N ASP A 120 -6.37 -4.56 30.21
CA ASP A 120 -6.26 -5.26 31.48
C ASP A 120 -7.24 -6.45 31.56
N LYS A 121 -8.45 -6.28 31.02
CA LYS A 121 -9.42 -7.38 30.90
C LYS A 121 -8.90 -8.49 29.98
N GLU A 122 -8.33 -8.15 28.83
CA GLU A 122 -7.75 -9.13 27.90
C GLU A 122 -6.60 -9.93 28.52
N LEU A 123 -5.75 -9.31 29.35
CA LEU A 123 -4.66 -10.01 30.05
C LEU A 123 -5.12 -11.15 30.97
N THR A 124 -6.38 -11.14 31.40
CA THR A 124 -6.96 -12.18 32.26
C THR A 124 -7.62 -13.32 31.49
N LYS A 125 -7.82 -13.18 30.17
CA LYS A 125 -8.49 -14.21 29.38
C LYS A 125 -7.59 -15.43 29.21
N PRO A 126 -8.14 -16.65 29.31
CA PRO A 126 -7.39 -17.86 28.99
C PRO A 126 -7.03 -17.88 27.50
N VAL A 127 -5.85 -18.41 27.18
CA VAL A 127 -5.45 -18.64 25.79
C VAL A 127 -6.28 -19.80 25.22
N ASP A 128 -6.86 -19.58 24.04
CA ASP A 128 -7.74 -20.55 23.38
C ASP A 128 -7.18 -20.95 21.99
N PRO A 129 -6.14 -21.80 21.94
CA PRO A 129 -5.43 -22.13 20.71
C PRO A 129 -6.26 -23.01 19.78
N VAL A 130 -5.91 -23.11 18.49
CA VAL A 130 -6.59 -24.00 17.52
C VAL A 130 -6.69 -25.46 17.95
N THR A 131 -5.87 -25.90 18.90
CA THR A 131 -5.85 -27.29 19.37
C THR A 131 -7.02 -27.69 20.27
N ASN A 132 -7.84 -26.76 20.79
CA ASN A 132 -9.01 -27.14 21.61
C ASN A 132 -10.31 -27.26 20.80
N LYS A 133 -10.27 -27.18 19.46
CA LYS A 133 -11.43 -27.49 18.62
C LYS A 133 -11.75 -28.99 18.65
N ILE A 134 -13.00 -29.34 18.35
CA ILE A 134 -13.46 -30.74 18.34
C ILE A 134 -13.30 -31.39 16.96
N LEU A 135 -13.48 -30.64 15.87
CA LEU A 135 -13.35 -31.19 14.51
C LEU A 135 -11.92 -31.04 13.99
N ILE A 136 -11.38 -32.14 13.47
CA ILE A 136 -10.07 -32.15 12.82
C ILE A 136 -10.26 -31.79 11.34
N ALA A 137 -9.35 -30.97 10.81
CA ALA A 137 -9.33 -30.63 9.39
C ALA A 137 -9.11 -31.88 8.53
N ALA A 138 -9.37 -31.77 7.22
CA ALA A 138 -9.18 -32.88 6.27
C ALA A 138 -7.71 -33.36 6.18
N SER A 139 -6.74 -32.54 6.62
CA SER A 139 -5.33 -32.91 6.75
C SER A 139 -5.05 -33.94 7.85
N GLY A 140 -5.93 -34.05 8.84
CA GLY A 140 -5.71 -34.87 10.03
C GLY A 140 -4.86 -34.20 11.13
N ASP A 141 -4.35 -32.98 10.91
CA ASP A 141 -3.59 -32.24 11.92
C ASP A 141 -4.50 -31.33 12.75
N ILE A 142 -4.40 -31.44 14.08
CA ILE A 142 -5.14 -30.61 15.03
C ILE A 142 -4.62 -29.17 15.10
N HIS A 143 -3.39 -28.92 14.63
CA HIS A 143 -2.80 -27.57 14.56
C HIS A 143 -3.30 -26.76 13.36
N ASP A 144 -3.95 -27.40 12.39
CA ASP A 144 -4.50 -26.69 11.24
C ASP A 144 -5.73 -25.90 11.63
N TYR A 145 -5.80 -24.65 11.18
CA TYR A 145 -7.01 -23.85 11.33
C TYR A 145 -8.17 -24.47 10.54
N HIS A 146 -9.33 -24.63 11.18
CA HIS A 146 -10.50 -25.25 10.58
C HIS A 146 -11.78 -24.48 10.87
N THR A 147 -12.52 -24.13 9.82
CA THR A 147 -13.88 -23.60 9.89
C THR A 147 -14.75 -24.19 8.79
N ILE A 148 -16.06 -24.22 9.03
CA ILE A 148 -17.07 -24.61 8.05
C ILE A 148 -17.74 -23.37 7.46
N GLY A 149 -18.26 -23.48 6.23
CA GLY A 149 -18.94 -22.38 5.55
C GLY A 149 -20.19 -21.94 6.30
N SER A 150 -20.27 -20.65 6.64
CA SER A 150 -21.36 -20.08 7.45
C SER A 150 -22.76 -20.23 6.86
N TYR A 151 -22.87 -20.50 5.55
CA TYR A 151 -24.15 -20.65 4.84
C TYR A 151 -24.36 -22.06 4.31
N TYR A 152 -23.56 -23.03 4.73
CA TYR A 152 -23.72 -24.42 4.32
C TYR A 152 -24.28 -25.24 5.48
N TRP A 153 -25.26 -26.09 5.18
CA TRP A 153 -25.98 -26.91 6.16
C TRP A 153 -25.97 -28.38 5.73
N PRO A 154 -25.98 -29.34 6.68
CA PRO A 154 -26.23 -30.74 6.35
C PRO A 154 -27.55 -30.90 5.58
N ASP A 155 -27.54 -31.70 4.52
CA ASP A 155 -28.74 -32.00 3.73
C ASP A 155 -29.66 -32.94 4.53
N PRO A 156 -30.84 -32.48 4.98
CA PRO A 156 -31.72 -33.31 5.80
C PRO A 156 -32.33 -34.49 5.01
N THR A 157 -32.19 -34.54 3.69
CA THR A 157 -32.67 -35.63 2.84
C THR A 157 -31.67 -36.79 2.72
N LYS A 158 -30.50 -36.66 3.35
CA LYS A 158 -29.40 -37.64 3.30
C LYS A 158 -29.12 -38.16 4.70
N ASP A 159 -28.92 -39.47 4.82
CA ASP A 159 -28.66 -40.12 6.11
C ASP A 159 -27.37 -39.62 6.77
N ASP A 160 -26.37 -39.26 5.98
CA ASP A 160 -25.09 -38.70 6.42
C ASP A 160 -25.05 -37.16 6.38
N GLY A 161 -26.13 -36.51 5.91
CA GLY A 161 -26.21 -35.07 5.75
C GLY A 161 -25.29 -34.49 4.68
N LEU A 162 -24.66 -35.33 3.83
CA LEU A 162 -23.71 -34.90 2.80
C LEU A 162 -24.29 -35.10 1.38
N PRO A 163 -23.88 -34.26 0.40
CA PRO A 163 -23.10 -33.04 0.56
C PRO A 163 -23.92 -31.94 1.24
N TRP A 164 -23.25 -30.99 1.90
CA TRP A 164 -23.94 -29.85 2.50
C TRP A 164 -24.59 -28.97 1.43
N ILE A 165 -25.75 -28.38 1.77
CA ILE A 165 -26.51 -27.48 0.91
C ILE A 165 -26.26 -26.03 1.29
N TYR A 166 -26.15 -25.16 0.28
CA TYR A 166 -26.04 -23.72 0.45
C TYR A 166 -27.41 -23.11 0.77
N LYS A 167 -27.47 -22.28 1.82
CA LYS A 167 -28.66 -21.52 2.20
C LYS A 167 -28.27 -20.06 2.46
N ASP A 168 -28.52 -19.22 1.46
CA ASP A 168 -28.22 -17.80 1.55
C ASP A 168 -28.99 -17.13 2.70
N GLY A 169 -28.32 -16.24 3.45
CA GLY A 169 -28.90 -15.55 4.60
C GLY A 169 -29.18 -16.43 5.83
N GLU A 170 -29.19 -17.76 5.72
CA GLU A 170 -29.39 -18.68 6.84
C GLU A 170 -28.06 -19.09 7.47
N PHE A 171 -27.67 -18.39 8.53
CA PHE A 171 -26.38 -18.62 9.19
C PHE A 171 -26.35 -19.94 9.98
N ASN A 172 -25.48 -20.86 9.58
CA ASN A 172 -25.20 -22.10 10.31
C ASN A 172 -24.39 -21.81 11.57
N ARG A 173 -25.06 -21.81 12.73
CA ARG A 173 -24.43 -21.56 14.04
C ARG A 173 -23.34 -22.57 14.42
N ASN A 174 -23.30 -23.75 13.79
CA ASN A 174 -22.21 -24.69 13.99
C ASN A 174 -20.87 -24.09 13.53
N SER A 175 -20.87 -23.14 12.57
CA SER A 175 -19.66 -22.48 12.08
C SER A 175 -18.98 -21.58 13.11
N THR A 176 -19.71 -21.24 14.18
CA THR A 176 -19.22 -20.42 15.30
C THR A 176 -19.17 -21.22 16.60
N GLY A 177 -19.47 -22.51 16.56
CA GLY A 177 -19.43 -23.37 17.73
C GLY A 177 -18.01 -23.82 18.10
N PRO A 178 -17.85 -24.49 19.26
CA PRO A 178 -16.55 -25.01 19.73
C PRO A 178 -15.97 -26.12 18.84
N ALA A 179 -16.77 -26.63 17.91
CA ALA A 179 -16.34 -27.57 16.90
C ALA A 179 -15.31 -26.99 15.91
N THR A 180 -15.21 -25.66 15.81
CA THR A 180 -14.39 -24.95 14.81
C THR A 180 -13.55 -23.83 15.43
N ASP A 181 -12.65 -23.25 14.64
CA ASP A 181 -11.75 -22.18 15.08
C ASP A 181 -12.31 -20.77 14.96
N TRP A 182 -13.55 -20.60 14.49
CA TRP A 182 -14.07 -19.27 14.15
C TRP A 182 -14.14 -18.33 15.36
N THR A 183 -14.73 -18.78 16.46
CA THR A 183 -14.90 -17.97 17.68
C THR A 183 -13.55 -17.67 18.32
N ARG A 184 -12.67 -18.67 18.36
CA ARG A 184 -11.30 -18.60 18.89
C ARG A 184 -10.48 -17.52 18.17
N ARG A 185 -10.51 -17.55 16.83
CA ARG A 185 -9.87 -16.54 15.98
C ARG A 185 -10.51 -15.17 16.14
N LYS A 186 -11.84 -15.12 16.20
CA LYS A 186 -12.56 -13.85 16.36
C LYS A 186 -12.20 -13.18 17.69
N GLU A 187 -12.27 -13.90 18.80
CA GLU A 187 -11.96 -13.37 20.12
C GLU A 187 -10.51 -12.90 20.19
N MET A 188 -9.56 -13.68 19.68
CA MET A 188 -8.15 -13.28 19.58
C MET A 188 -7.96 -11.99 18.76
N LEU A 189 -8.66 -11.84 17.63
CA LEU A 189 -8.57 -10.62 16.81
C LEU A 189 -9.28 -9.42 17.43
N GLU A 190 -10.37 -9.64 18.17
CA GLU A 190 -11.09 -8.59 18.88
C GLU A 190 -10.30 -8.07 20.09
N SER A 191 -9.41 -8.87 20.68
CA SER A 191 -8.47 -8.40 21.71
C SER A 191 -7.50 -7.31 21.23
N PHE A 192 -7.38 -7.09 19.91
CA PHE A 192 -6.50 -6.06 19.32
C PHE A 192 -7.23 -4.79 18.88
N LYS A 193 -8.55 -4.68 19.11
CA LYS A 193 -9.37 -3.52 18.74
C LYS A 193 -9.62 -2.61 19.93
#